data_AF-A0A7K2NQP7-F1
#
_entry.id   AF-A0A7K2NQP7-F1
#
_cell.length_a   1.000
_cell.length_b   1.000
_cell.length_c   1.000
_cell.angle_alpha   90.00
_cell.angle_beta   90.00
_cell.angle_gamma   90.00
#
_symmetry.space_group_name_H-M   'P 1'
#
loop_
_entity.id
_entity.type
_entity.pdbx_description
1 polymer ?
#
loop_
_entity_poly.entity_id
_entity_poly.type
_entity_poly.pdbx_seq_one_letter_code
_entity_poly.pdbx_strand_id
1 'polypeptide(L)'
;DGYVDIGSVPFEIPLGALVPRRVRNLLPAGKNLGTTHITNGCYRLHPVEWNVGEVAGALAAHCLAEDVEPHQVQAEDKRFEDFARVLDHDGVQRHWPDVRGY
;
A
#
# COMPACT_ATOMS: atom_id res chain seq x y z
N ASP A 1 2.83 17.02 30.84
CA ASP A 1 2.98 16.81 29.40
C ASP A 1 3.90 15.62 29.22
N GLY A 2 3.43 14.55 28.56
CA GLY A 2 4.09 13.23 28.53
C GLY A 2 4.12 12.63 27.12
N TYR A 3 3.94 13.46 26.12
CA TYR A 3 3.94 13.06 24.72
C TYR A 3 5.39 12.97 24.24
N VAL A 4 5.81 11.77 23.84
CA VAL A 4 7.08 11.54 23.17
C VAL A 4 6.80 11.54 21.68
N ASP A 5 7.27 12.58 20.98
CA ASP A 5 7.26 12.63 19.54
C ASP A 5 8.38 11.72 19.00
N ILE A 6 8.01 10.78 18.15
CA ILE A 6 8.95 9.88 17.48
C ILE A 6 8.86 10.22 16.00
N GLY A 7 9.94 10.84 15.49
CA GLY A 7 10.05 11.15 14.07
C GLY A 7 9.83 9.90 13.22
N SER A 8 9.02 10.05 12.17
CA SER A 8 8.82 8.98 11.18
C SER A 8 9.99 8.94 10.21
N VAL A 9 10.49 7.74 9.94
CA VAL A 9 11.43 7.49 8.83
C VAL A 9 10.65 7.21 7.55
N PRO A 10 11.25 7.38 6.36
CA PRO A 10 10.67 6.91 5.10
C PRO A 10 10.10 5.49 5.22
N PHE A 11 8.85 5.31 4.79
CA PHE A 11 8.14 4.03 4.81
C PHE A 11 7.32 3.81 3.54
N GLU A 12 7.15 2.55 3.16
CA GLU A 12 6.34 2.16 2.02
C GLU A 12 5.21 1.23 2.49
N ILE A 13 4.12 1.18 1.73
CA ILE A 13 2.98 0.30 2.01
C ILE A 13 3.14 -0.94 1.12
N PRO A 14 3.50 -2.12 1.67
CA PRO A 14 3.63 -3.31 0.84
C PRO A 14 2.25 -3.76 0.35
N LEU A 15 2.16 -4.24 -0.89
CA LEU A 15 0.90 -4.72 -1.46
C LEU A 15 0.22 -5.79 -0.59
N GLY A 16 1.01 -6.65 0.07
CA GLY A 16 0.50 -7.65 0.99
C GLY A 16 -0.25 -7.10 2.21
N ALA A 17 -0.04 -5.83 2.58
CA ALA A 17 -0.83 -5.19 3.63
C ALA A 17 -2.28 -4.92 3.18
N LEU A 18 -2.52 -4.83 1.87
CA LEU A 18 -3.84 -4.61 1.27
C LEU A 18 -4.56 -5.93 0.96
N VAL A 19 -3.86 -7.07 1.00
CA VAL A 19 -4.43 -8.38 0.60
C VAL A 19 -4.76 -9.22 1.85
N PRO A 20 -6.04 -9.50 2.15
CA PRO A 20 -6.41 -10.26 3.34
C PRO A 20 -5.91 -11.71 3.31
N ARG A 21 -5.38 -12.23 4.41
CA ARG A 21 -4.85 -13.61 4.44
C ARG A 21 -5.89 -14.71 4.27
N ARG A 22 -7.11 -14.51 4.80
CA ARG A 22 -8.15 -15.57 4.87
C ARG A 22 -9.25 -15.41 3.83
N VAL A 23 -9.60 -14.18 3.49
CA VAL A 23 -10.73 -13.87 2.59
C VAL A 23 -10.16 -13.57 1.21
N ARG A 24 -10.71 -14.22 0.19
CA ARG A 24 -10.36 -13.98 -1.22
C ARG A 24 -11.37 -13.05 -1.88
N ASN A 25 -10.95 -12.43 -2.98
CA ASN A 25 -11.79 -11.51 -3.75
C ASN A 25 -12.45 -10.39 -2.92
N LEU A 26 -11.70 -9.86 -1.94
CA LEU A 26 -12.09 -8.72 -1.11
C LEU A 26 -10.88 -7.83 -0.91
N LEU A 27 -11.00 -6.55 -1.27
CA LEU A 27 -9.96 -5.56 -1.10
C LEU A 27 -10.40 -4.48 -0.10
N PRO A 28 -9.80 -4.42 1.10
CA PRO A 28 -10.03 -3.32 2.03
C PRO A 28 -9.36 -2.03 1.52
N ALA A 29 -10.10 -0.92 1.57
CA ALA A 29 -9.64 0.42 1.18
C ALA A 29 -9.70 1.44 2.34
N GLY A 30 -8.80 2.43 2.36
CA GLY A 30 -8.77 3.47 3.40
C GLY A 30 -8.12 3.02 4.71
N LYS A 31 -8.86 3.12 5.84
CA LYS A 31 -8.33 3.03 7.22
C LYS A 31 -8.17 1.60 7.77
N ASN A 32 -7.98 0.61 6.90
CA ASN A 32 -8.15 -0.79 7.27
C ASN A 32 -6.85 -1.51 7.65
N LEU A 33 -5.70 -0.85 7.52
CA LEU A 33 -4.41 -1.40 7.90
C LEU A 33 -4.32 -1.57 9.42
N GLY A 34 -3.97 -2.78 9.87
CA GLY A 34 -3.67 -3.05 11.27
C GLY A 34 -2.30 -2.51 11.64
N THR A 35 -2.22 -1.75 12.72
CA THR A 35 -1.00 -1.05 13.14
C THR A 35 -0.71 -1.24 14.63
N THR A 36 0.55 -1.14 15.00
CA THR A 36 0.96 -0.98 16.40
C THR A 36 0.73 0.46 16.87
N HIS A 37 0.82 0.70 18.18
CA HIS A 37 0.73 2.07 18.72
C HIS A 37 1.78 3.01 18.10
N ILE A 38 3.01 2.52 17.89
CA ILE A 38 4.13 3.28 17.31
C ILE A 38 3.85 3.62 15.84
N THR A 39 3.46 2.62 15.03
CA THR A 39 3.26 2.79 13.58
C THR A 39 1.94 3.50 13.22
N ASN A 40 0.99 3.58 14.16
CA ASN A 40 -0.32 4.18 13.92
C ASN A 40 -0.23 5.63 13.41
N GLY A 41 0.75 6.41 13.89
CA GLY A 41 0.98 7.78 13.43
C GLY A 41 1.32 7.90 11.95
N CYS A 42 1.97 6.89 11.37
CA CYS A 42 2.34 6.87 9.95
C CYS A 42 1.15 6.54 9.05
N TYR A 43 0.33 5.57 9.45
CA TYR A 43 -0.74 5.03 8.59
C TYR A 43 -2.10 5.71 8.76
N ARG A 44 -2.29 6.53 9.80
CA ARG A 44 -3.55 7.26 10.08
C ARG A 44 -3.52 8.71 9.62
N LEU A 45 -2.80 8.99 8.53
CA LEU A 45 -2.78 10.28 7.88
C LEU A 45 -3.63 10.20 6.62
N HIS A 46 -4.42 11.26 6.34
CA HIS A 46 -5.30 11.30 5.16
C HIS A 46 -4.61 10.94 3.83
N PRO A 47 -3.36 11.38 3.55
CA PRO A 47 -2.68 11.01 2.31
C PRO A 47 -2.44 9.50 2.19
N VAL A 48 -2.11 8.84 3.30
CA VAL A 48 -1.87 7.39 3.33
C VAL A 48 -3.18 6.64 3.11
N GLU A 49 -4.26 7.10 3.75
CA GLU A 49 -5.58 6.48 3.63
C GLU A 49 -6.16 6.61 2.22
N TRP A 50 -5.97 7.76 1.57
CA TRP A 50 -6.33 7.96 0.17
C TRP A 50 -5.51 7.06 -0.75
N ASN A 51 -4.19 6.98 -0.54
CA ASN A 51 -3.31 6.12 -1.34
C ASN A 51 -3.73 4.64 -1.24
N VAL A 52 -4.06 4.14 -0.04
CA VAL A 52 -4.58 2.77 0.12
C VAL A 52 -5.87 2.55 -0.67
N GLY A 53 -6.78 3.54 -0.69
CA GLY A 53 -8.02 3.44 -1.46
C GLY A 53 -7.79 3.45 -2.97
N GLU A 54 -6.91 4.32 -3.45
CA GLU A 54 -6.54 4.44 -4.85
C GLU A 54 -5.86 3.17 -5.36
N VAL A 55 -4.85 2.67 -4.64
CA VAL A 55 -4.13 1.44 -4.99
C VAL A 55 -5.04 0.22 -4.91
N ALA A 56 -5.97 0.15 -3.95
CA ALA A 56 -6.97 -0.93 -3.90
C ALA A 56 -7.90 -0.92 -5.12
N GLY A 57 -8.32 0.26 -5.58
CA GLY A 57 -9.11 0.40 -6.81
C GLY A 57 -8.32 0.00 -8.06
N ALA A 58 -7.08 0.46 -8.17
CA ALA A 58 -6.18 0.09 -9.26
C ALA A 58 -5.92 -1.42 -9.30
N LEU A 59 -5.69 -2.05 -8.14
CA LEU A 59 -5.50 -3.49 -8.04
C LEU A 59 -6.75 -4.26 -8.47
N ALA A 60 -7.94 -3.81 -8.08
CA ALA A 60 -9.19 -4.42 -8.52
C ALA A 60 -9.35 -4.35 -10.04
N ALA A 61 -9.08 -3.18 -10.65
CA ALA A 61 -9.15 -3.00 -12.10
C ALA A 61 -8.13 -3.88 -12.84
N HIS A 62 -6.89 -3.95 -12.36
CA HIS A 62 -5.85 -4.81 -12.92
C HIS A 62 -6.23 -6.29 -12.84
N CYS A 63 -6.73 -6.74 -11.68
CA CYS A 63 -7.20 -8.10 -11.47
C CYS A 63 -8.31 -8.50 -12.45
N LEU A 64 -9.26 -7.59 -12.71
CA LEU A 64 -10.33 -7.82 -13.68
C LEU A 64 -9.82 -7.85 -15.13
N ALA A 65 -8.82 -7.04 -15.47
CA ALA A 65 -8.26 -6.96 -16.82
C ALA A 65 -7.43 -8.21 -17.17
N GLU A 66 -6.64 -8.71 -16.22
CA GLU A 66 -5.70 -9.82 -16.43
C GLU A 66 -6.26 -11.19 -16.00
N ASP A 67 -7.54 -11.24 -15.59
CA ASP A 67 -8.23 -12.44 -15.07
C ASP A 67 -7.47 -13.12 -13.92
N VAL A 68 -7.07 -12.33 -12.92
CA VAL A 68 -6.27 -12.78 -11.77
C VAL A 68 -6.88 -12.30 -10.46
N GLU A 69 -6.61 -13.01 -9.37
CA GLU A 69 -6.98 -12.58 -8.03
C GLU A 69 -5.87 -11.75 -7.37
N PRO A 70 -6.21 -10.83 -6.43
CA PRO A 70 -5.22 -10.02 -5.70
C PRO A 70 -4.11 -10.83 -5.04
N HIS A 71 -4.42 -12.03 -4.53
CA HIS A 71 -3.44 -12.94 -3.94
C HIS A 71 -2.39 -13.42 -4.95
N GLN A 72 -2.76 -13.58 -6.22
CA GLN A 72 -1.82 -14.01 -7.26
C GLN A 72 -0.88 -12.85 -7.63
N VAL A 73 -1.41 -11.63 -7.72
CA VAL A 73 -0.60 -10.41 -7.94
C VAL A 73 0.41 -10.22 -6.81
N GLN A 74 0.00 -10.46 -5.56
CA GLN A 74 0.87 -10.32 -4.40
C GLN A 74 1.91 -11.44 -4.26
N ALA A 75 1.60 -12.67 -4.69
CA ALA A 75 2.44 -13.84 -4.46
C ALA A 75 3.48 -14.11 -5.56
N GLU A 76 3.32 -13.53 -6.75
CA GLU A 76 4.19 -13.76 -7.90
C GLU A 76 4.89 -12.47 -8.33
N ASP A 77 6.22 -12.43 -8.22
CA ASP A 77 7.04 -11.23 -8.48
C ASP A 77 6.74 -10.61 -9.85
N LYS A 78 6.61 -11.44 -10.89
CA LYS A 78 6.29 -10.97 -12.24
C LYS A 78 4.96 -10.22 -12.29
N ARG A 79 3.92 -10.75 -11.64
CA ARG A 79 2.59 -10.11 -11.63
C ARG A 79 2.62 -8.84 -10.79
N PHE A 80 3.37 -8.85 -9.69
CA PHE A 80 3.60 -7.65 -8.91
C PHE A 80 4.30 -6.56 -9.73
N GLU A 81 5.35 -6.91 -10.50
CA GLU A 81 6.05 -5.98 -11.38
C GLU A 81 5.13 -5.42 -12.48
N ASP A 82 4.29 -6.26 -13.07
CA ASP A 82 3.31 -5.84 -14.07
C ASP A 82 2.33 -4.82 -13.49
N PHE A 83 1.80 -5.08 -12.29
CA PHE A 83 0.95 -4.13 -11.57
C PHE A 83 1.69 -2.86 -11.13
N ALA A 84 2.93 -2.99 -10.65
CA ALA A 84 3.75 -1.86 -10.22
C ALA A 84 4.01 -0.88 -11.37
N ARG A 85 4.17 -1.37 -12.61
CA ARG A 85 4.27 -0.53 -13.81
C ARG A 85 3.01 0.27 -14.09
N VAL A 86 1.82 -0.27 -13.78
CA VAL A 86 0.55 0.47 -13.88
C VAL A 86 0.54 1.60 -12.85
N LEU A 87 0.90 1.30 -11.60
CA LEU A 87 0.99 2.32 -10.56
C LEU A 87 1.99 3.43 -10.90
N ASP A 88 3.15 3.08 -11.46
CA ASP A 88 4.16 4.05 -11.90
C ASP A 88 3.64 4.94 -13.03
N HIS A 89 2.95 4.35 -14.01
CA HIS A 89 2.32 5.07 -15.10
C HIS A 89 1.27 6.08 -14.59
N ASP A 90 0.49 5.67 -13.59
CA ASP A 90 -0.55 6.50 -12.98
C ASP A 90 0.03 7.54 -11.99
N GLY A 91 1.35 7.55 -11.80
CA GLY A 91 2.08 8.54 -10.99
C GLY A 91 2.09 8.24 -9.50
N VAL A 92 1.76 7.01 -9.08
CA VAL A 92 1.82 6.60 -7.68
C VAL A 92 3.28 6.48 -7.25
N GLN A 93 3.67 7.29 -6.26
CA GLN A 93 5.01 7.20 -5.68
C GLN A 93 5.14 5.96 -4.81
N ARG A 94 5.84 4.93 -5.32
CA ARG A 94 6.10 3.69 -4.59
C ARG A 94 7.37 3.71 -3.74
N HIS A 95 8.32 4.58 -4.10
CA HIS A 95 9.60 4.71 -3.42
C HIS A 95 9.86 6.13 -2.96
N TRP A 96 10.47 6.26 -1.79
CA TRP A 96 10.97 7.55 -1.34
C TRP A 96 12.13 7.99 -2.25
N PRO A 97 12.28 9.30 -2.51
CA PRO A 97 13.47 9.80 -3.16
C PRO A 97 14.68 9.51 -2.27
N ASP A 98 15.86 9.43 -2.86
CA ASP A 98 17.12 9.23 -2.16
C ASP A 98 17.33 10.42 -1.20
N VAL A 99 16.86 10.30 0.06
CA VAL A 99 16.97 11.35 1.08
C VAL A 99 18.41 11.35 1.57
N ARG A 100 19.30 11.94 0.77
CA ARG A 100 20.65 12.29 1.21
C ARG A 100 20.47 13.42 2.21
N GLY A 101 20.50 13.07 3.49
CA GLY A 101 20.41 14.03 4.58
C GLY A 101 21.43 15.16 4.41
N TYR A 102 21.05 16.34 4.90
CA TYR A 102 21.99 17.43 5.14
C TYR A 102 23.02 17.01 6.19
#